data_AF-A0A1S3BZW7-F1
#
_entry.id   AF-A0A1S3BZW7-F1
#
_cell.length_a   1.000
_cell.length_b   1.000
_cell.length_c   1.000
_cell.angle_alpha   90.00
_cell.angle_beta   90.00
_cell.angle_gamma   90.00
#
_symmetry.space_group_name_H-M   'P 1'
#
loop_
_entity.id
_entity.type
_entity.pdbx_description
1 polymer ?
#
loop_
_entity_poly.entity_id
_entity_poly.type
_entity_poly.pdbx_seq_one_letter_code
_entity_poly.pdbx_strand_id
1 'polypeptide(L)'
;MIHFPFRIRFGNPKSLLNPLPNRLQSKLFNNLAMADVLPSSRRPVCPSCSKPARICLCSRFRSPSLENSVGIIILQHSSEKNHPLNSARIAKLGLKNVDIATVSDVNFEAHFTIRLPEPNSAAQNLDPDAECSFRNGHNATQKSQIQDESIVDKLNSTKANKGAAISATIGKYGVVNSFDHIWMQQPGFQELKINEVLASPEIRASLAKGFIVKKLQKRKLVESKGLEEYAEFEIQVPPKSVLLFPSENAFTVSGGVDGSDFYINHLIVLDGTWAKAKRMYNENPWLRLLPHMKLDLEMMSLYSEVRHQPKIGFLSTIESIVYALKLIGDHPEGLDDLLDVFESMIGDQRKCKDERLKITCQR
;
A
#
# COMPACT_ATOMS: atom_id res chain seq x y z
N MET A 1 32.24 67.64 -23.73
CA MET A 1 31.05 67.95 -24.54
C MET A 1 29.84 67.38 -23.78
N ILE A 2 29.21 68.21 -22.95
CA ILE A 2 27.83 68.77 -23.13
C ILE A 2 26.76 67.66 -23.03
N HIS A 3 25.68 67.68 -22.23
CA HIS A 3 25.19 68.36 -21.03
C HIS A 3 23.81 67.69 -20.74
N PHE A 4 23.41 67.51 -19.47
CA PHE A 4 22.03 67.20 -18.98
C PHE A 4 20.99 68.29 -19.41
N PRO A 5 19.66 68.31 -19.05
CA PRO A 5 18.81 67.46 -18.17
C PRO A 5 17.29 67.27 -18.55
N PHE A 6 16.58 66.50 -17.72
CA PHE A 6 15.17 66.54 -17.25
C PHE A 6 14.16 67.63 -17.73
N ARG A 7 12.88 67.24 -17.88
CA ARG A 7 11.71 68.03 -17.40
C ARG A 7 10.42 67.20 -17.20
N ILE A 8 9.80 67.36 -16.03
CA ILE A 8 8.40 67.00 -15.68
C ILE A 8 7.50 68.21 -15.98
N ARG A 9 6.23 68.02 -16.41
CA ARG A 9 5.10 68.90 -16.03
C ARG A 9 3.72 68.27 -16.28
N PHE A 10 2.86 68.44 -15.28
CA PHE A 10 1.42 68.18 -15.23
C PHE A 10 0.61 69.18 -16.08
N GLY A 11 -0.55 68.73 -16.59
CA GLY A 11 -1.59 69.60 -17.15
C GLY A 11 -2.90 68.85 -17.40
N ASN A 12 -3.87 69.04 -16.50
CA ASN A 12 -5.33 68.94 -16.73
C ASN A 12 -5.85 70.41 -16.67
N PRO A 13 -7.12 70.78 -16.95
CA PRO A 13 -8.28 70.02 -17.46
C PRO A 13 -9.04 70.76 -18.60
N LYS A 14 -10.08 70.13 -19.19
CA LYS A 14 -11.43 70.70 -19.39
C LYS A 14 -12.31 69.86 -20.32
N SER A 15 -13.41 69.39 -19.72
CA SER A 15 -14.75 69.14 -20.25
C SER A 15 -15.05 69.49 -21.71
N LEU A 16 -15.79 68.63 -22.39
CA LEU A 16 -17.09 68.97 -23.00
C LEU A 16 -17.91 67.69 -23.25
N LEU A 17 -19.12 67.68 -22.70
CA LEU A 17 -20.18 66.71 -22.92
C LEU A 17 -20.65 66.76 -24.39
N ASN A 18 -20.99 65.62 -24.98
CA ASN A 18 -22.31 65.41 -25.62
C ASN A 18 -22.51 63.96 -26.14
N PRO A 19 -23.78 63.54 -26.33
CA PRO A 19 -24.23 62.17 -26.09
C PRO A 19 -24.31 61.28 -27.34
N LEU A 20 -24.43 59.98 -27.08
CA LEU A 20 -24.77 58.90 -28.02
C LEU A 20 -26.02 59.19 -28.86
N PRO A 21 -26.12 58.57 -30.05
CA PRO A 21 -27.39 58.02 -30.52
C PRO A 21 -27.33 56.49 -30.67
N ASN A 22 -28.32 55.86 -30.03
CA ASN A 22 -28.76 54.48 -30.20
C ASN A 22 -29.23 54.18 -31.62
N ARG A 23 -29.04 52.92 -32.05
CA ARG A 23 -29.96 52.04 -32.83
C ARG A 23 -29.09 50.89 -33.39
N LEU A 24 -29.41 49.60 -33.31
CA LEU A 24 -30.60 48.82 -33.00
C LEU A 24 -30.10 47.41 -32.66
N GLN A 25 -30.72 46.79 -31.64
CA GLN A 25 -31.22 45.41 -31.62
C GLN A 25 -30.33 44.30 -32.19
N SER A 26 -30.12 43.16 -31.56
CA SER A 26 -30.60 42.51 -30.34
C SER A 26 -30.15 41.07 -30.53
N LYS A 27 -29.55 40.42 -29.53
CA LYS A 27 -29.75 38.98 -29.27
C LYS A 27 -29.09 38.59 -27.95
N LEU A 28 -29.98 38.32 -26.98
CA LEU A 28 -29.92 37.28 -25.95
C LEU A 28 -28.90 37.52 -24.81
N PHE A 29 -29.32 38.05 -23.65
CA PHE A 29 -29.85 37.30 -22.48
C PHE A 29 -28.99 36.05 -22.17
N ASN A 30 -28.32 35.86 -21.04
CA ASN A 30 -28.32 36.51 -19.73
C ASN A 30 -26.98 36.22 -19.04
N ASN A 31 -26.33 37.25 -18.51
CA ASN A 31 -25.43 37.13 -17.36
C ASN A 31 -26.26 37.26 -16.08
N LEU A 32 -25.96 36.42 -15.08
CA LEU A 32 -26.15 36.54 -13.62
C LEU A 32 -26.15 35.09 -13.10
N ALA A 33 -25.19 34.60 -12.32
CA ALA A 33 -24.55 35.24 -11.19
C ALA A 33 -23.04 34.96 -11.17
N MET A 34 -22.27 36.04 -11.19
CA MET A 34 -20.90 36.05 -10.65
C MET A 34 -21.04 36.10 -9.14
N ALA A 35 -20.98 34.93 -8.50
CA ALA A 35 -20.62 34.88 -7.09
C ALA A 35 -19.13 35.20 -7.01
N ASP A 36 -18.80 36.22 -6.23
CA ASP A 36 -17.44 36.55 -5.80
C ASP A 36 -16.80 35.33 -5.13
N VAL A 37 -16.13 34.49 -5.93
CA VAL A 37 -15.24 33.46 -5.43
C VAL A 37 -13.89 34.14 -5.23
N LEU A 38 -13.54 34.42 -3.97
CA LEU A 38 -12.16 34.72 -3.61
C LEU A 38 -11.24 33.69 -4.31
N PRO A 39 -10.18 34.12 -5.03
CA PRO A 39 -9.31 33.18 -5.72
C PRO A 39 -8.61 32.31 -4.69
N SER A 40 -9.09 31.08 -4.52
CA SER A 40 -8.41 30.10 -3.68
C SER A 40 -7.04 29.86 -4.32
N SER A 41 -5.97 30.10 -3.55
CA SER A 41 -4.57 30.09 -4.00
C SER A 41 -4.03 28.69 -4.34
N ARG A 42 -4.89 27.71 -4.64
CA ARG A 42 -4.50 26.32 -4.92
C ARG A 42 -4.91 25.93 -6.34
N ARG A 43 -3.93 25.44 -7.10
CA ARG A 43 -4.16 24.91 -8.45
C ARG A 43 -5.18 23.75 -8.39
N PRO A 44 -6.19 23.69 -9.29
CA PRO A 44 -7.17 22.62 -9.29
C PRO A 44 -6.50 21.25 -9.48
N VAL A 45 -6.95 20.27 -8.69
CA VAL A 45 -6.46 18.89 -8.69
C VAL A 45 -7.57 17.94 -9.15
N CYS A 46 -7.19 16.90 -9.91
CA CYS A 46 -8.09 15.85 -10.33
C CYS A 46 -8.50 14.98 -9.11
N PRO A 47 -9.79 14.73 -8.88
CA PRO A 47 -10.23 13.91 -7.74
C PRO A 47 -9.77 12.45 -7.84
N SER A 48 -9.61 11.91 -9.06
CA SER A 48 -9.28 10.51 -9.29
C SER A 48 -7.77 10.22 -9.17
N CYS A 49 -6.92 10.97 -9.89
CA CYS A 49 -5.47 10.76 -9.86
C CYS A 49 -4.71 11.67 -8.88
N SER A 50 -5.40 12.66 -8.29
CA SER A 50 -4.82 13.65 -7.36
C SER A 50 -3.71 14.53 -7.95
N LYS A 51 -3.47 14.46 -9.27
CA LYS A 51 -2.56 15.35 -9.99
C LYS A 51 -3.23 16.69 -10.30
N PRO A 52 -2.46 17.78 -10.41
CA PRO A 52 -2.96 19.02 -10.98
C PRO A 52 -3.61 18.81 -12.35
N ALA A 53 -4.70 19.53 -12.64
CA ALA A 53 -5.51 19.32 -13.86
C ALA A 53 -4.67 19.28 -15.16
N ARG A 54 -3.64 20.14 -15.27
CA ARG A 54 -2.74 20.22 -16.44
C ARG A 54 -1.92 18.94 -16.71
N ILE A 55 -1.67 18.12 -15.70
CA ILE A 55 -0.87 16.89 -15.78
C ILE A 55 -1.69 15.70 -15.24
N CYS A 56 -3.00 15.74 -15.48
CA CYS A 56 -3.88 14.65 -15.13
C CYS A 56 -3.48 13.37 -15.87
N LEU A 57 -3.53 12.23 -15.17
CA LEU A 57 -3.22 10.92 -15.74
C LEU A 57 -4.46 10.22 -16.31
N CYS A 58 -5.67 10.58 -15.85
CA CYS A 58 -6.89 9.82 -16.14
C CYS A 58 -7.22 9.77 -17.63
N SER A 59 -7.00 10.85 -18.36
CA SER A 59 -7.24 10.92 -19.81
C SER A 59 -6.13 10.28 -20.64
N ARG A 60 -5.07 9.76 -20.00
CA ARG A 60 -3.94 9.14 -20.70
C ARG A 60 -4.09 7.63 -20.84
N PHE A 61 -4.98 7.02 -20.06
CA PHE A 61 -5.32 5.62 -20.21
C PHE A 61 -6.19 5.44 -21.45
N ARG A 62 -5.76 4.56 -22.37
CA ARG A 62 -6.59 4.06 -23.47
C ARG A 62 -7.63 3.08 -22.98
N SER A 63 -7.26 2.26 -21.98
CA SER A 63 -8.12 1.22 -21.41
C SER A 63 -8.05 1.27 -19.88
N PRO A 64 -8.80 2.16 -19.21
CA PRO A 64 -8.80 2.23 -17.75
C PRO A 64 -9.44 0.98 -17.13
N SER A 65 -8.98 0.60 -15.93
CA SER A 65 -9.54 -0.53 -15.16
C SER A 65 -9.52 -1.87 -15.92
N LEU A 66 -8.36 -2.24 -16.46
CA LEU A 66 -8.11 -3.55 -17.07
C LEU A 66 -8.50 -4.70 -16.13
N GLU A 67 -9.16 -5.71 -16.70
CA GLU A 67 -9.54 -6.94 -16.00
C GLU A 67 -8.30 -7.81 -15.79
N ASN A 68 -7.66 -7.70 -14.62
CA ASN A 68 -6.58 -8.59 -14.20
C ASN A 68 -7.10 -9.70 -13.29
N SER A 69 -6.78 -10.95 -13.62
CA SER A 69 -7.18 -12.13 -12.84
C SER A 69 -6.36 -12.27 -11.56
N VAL A 70 -5.08 -11.92 -11.62
CA VAL A 70 -4.17 -11.93 -10.48
C VAL A 70 -4.42 -10.68 -9.66
N GLY A 71 -4.85 -10.84 -8.41
CA GLY A 71 -5.09 -9.71 -7.51
C GLY A 71 -3.78 -9.08 -7.03
N ILE A 72 -3.70 -7.76 -7.03
CA ILE A 72 -2.50 -7.03 -6.61
C ILE A 72 -2.74 -6.37 -5.25
N ILE A 73 -1.85 -6.59 -4.28
CA ILE A 73 -1.85 -5.90 -2.99
C ILE A 73 -0.57 -5.09 -2.87
N ILE A 74 -0.68 -3.77 -2.96
CA ILE A 74 0.46 -2.86 -2.83
C ILE A 74 0.57 -2.38 -1.38
N LEU A 75 1.70 -2.71 -0.74
CA LEU A 75 2.09 -2.13 0.54
C LEU A 75 2.87 -0.84 0.26
N GLN A 76 2.17 0.28 0.30
CA GLN A 76 2.72 1.60 0.00
C GLN A 76 3.28 2.27 1.25
N HIS A 77 4.57 2.59 1.22
CA HIS A 77 5.19 3.37 2.27
C HIS A 77 4.49 4.74 2.41
N SER A 78 4.17 5.16 3.64
CA SER A 78 3.39 6.37 3.94
C SER A 78 3.96 7.66 3.31
N SER A 79 5.29 7.78 3.24
CA SER A 79 5.96 8.90 2.55
C SER A 79 5.83 8.90 1.02
N GLU A 80 5.47 7.80 0.36
CA GLU A 80 5.25 7.76 -1.09
C GLU A 80 3.81 8.14 -1.47
N LYS A 81 2.84 8.05 -0.54
CA LYS A 81 1.40 8.33 -0.79
C LYS A 81 1.16 9.65 -1.52
N ASN A 82 1.83 10.71 -1.05
CA ASN A 82 1.70 12.05 -1.61
C ASN A 82 2.85 12.43 -2.56
N HIS A 83 3.71 11.46 -2.93
CA HIS A 83 4.86 11.75 -3.76
C HIS A 83 4.43 12.09 -5.21
N PRO A 84 5.02 13.13 -5.85
CA PRO A 84 4.67 13.51 -7.21
C PRO A 84 4.93 12.44 -8.29
N LEU A 85 5.67 11.39 -7.98
CA LEU A 85 5.97 10.23 -8.83
C LEU A 85 5.33 8.91 -8.32
N ASN A 86 4.30 8.98 -7.47
CA ASN A 86 3.59 7.80 -6.97
C ASN A 86 3.02 6.97 -8.13
N SER A 87 3.72 5.90 -8.52
CA SER A 87 3.35 5.01 -9.63
C SER A 87 2.36 3.92 -9.21
N ALA A 88 2.22 3.63 -7.90
CA ALA A 88 1.12 2.80 -7.39
C ALA A 88 -0.26 3.41 -7.73
N ARG A 89 -0.35 4.74 -7.89
CA ARG A 89 -1.58 5.39 -8.39
C ARG A 89 -1.93 4.98 -9.82
N ILE A 90 -0.93 4.72 -10.67
CA ILE A 90 -1.17 4.26 -12.05
C ILE A 90 -1.77 2.86 -12.00
N ALA A 91 -1.22 1.96 -11.17
CA ALA A 91 -1.81 0.63 -10.94
C ALA A 91 -3.28 0.75 -10.49
N LYS A 92 -3.58 1.60 -9.52
CA LYS A 92 -4.97 1.77 -9.00
C LYS A 92 -5.96 2.33 -10.02
N LEU A 93 -5.51 3.05 -11.04
CA LEU A 93 -6.37 3.58 -12.12
C LEU A 93 -6.45 2.63 -13.31
N GLY A 94 -5.36 1.91 -13.59
CA GLY A 94 -5.22 1.05 -14.76
C GLY A 94 -5.66 -0.39 -14.55
N LEU A 95 -5.66 -0.92 -13.32
CA LEU A 95 -6.04 -2.30 -12.99
C LEU A 95 -7.32 -2.33 -12.15
N LYS A 96 -8.13 -3.38 -12.33
CA LYS A 96 -9.38 -3.55 -11.59
C LYS A 96 -9.18 -4.23 -10.24
N ASN A 97 -8.40 -5.32 -10.20
CA ASN A 97 -8.16 -6.12 -8.99
C ASN A 97 -6.86 -5.67 -8.32
N VAL A 98 -6.90 -4.50 -7.68
CA VAL A 98 -5.74 -3.90 -7.00
C VAL A 98 -6.15 -3.18 -5.72
N ASP A 99 -5.50 -3.54 -4.62
CA ASP A 99 -5.64 -2.90 -3.32
C ASP A 99 -4.34 -2.24 -2.90
N ILE A 100 -4.46 -1.15 -2.13
CA ILE A 100 -3.31 -0.42 -1.61
C ILE A 100 -3.48 -0.27 -0.11
N ALA A 101 -2.57 -0.84 0.67
CA ALA A 101 -2.46 -0.62 2.10
C ALA A 101 -1.29 0.33 2.38
N THR A 102 -1.52 1.36 3.21
CA THR A 102 -0.43 2.25 3.63
C THR A 102 0.33 1.62 4.79
N VAL A 103 1.66 1.62 4.71
CA VAL A 103 2.56 1.09 5.74
C VAL A 103 3.57 2.16 6.14
N SER A 104 3.89 2.23 7.42
CA SER A 104 4.85 3.18 7.99
C SER A 104 5.93 2.44 8.73
N ASP A 105 7.08 3.10 8.80
CA ASP A 105 8.21 2.69 9.62
C ASP A 105 7.81 2.49 11.09
N VAL A 106 8.41 1.49 11.72
CA VAL A 106 8.30 1.25 13.16
C VAL A 106 9.19 2.25 13.89
N ASN A 107 8.55 3.19 14.59
CA ASN A 107 9.24 4.26 15.32
C ASN A 107 9.47 3.96 16.81
N PHE A 108 8.71 3.04 17.39
CA PHE A 108 8.87 2.63 18.79
C PHE A 108 8.75 1.12 18.88
N GLU A 109 7.53 0.65 18.72
CA GLU A 109 7.16 -0.75 18.77
C GLU A 109 5.90 -0.96 17.92
N ALA A 110 5.82 -2.09 17.24
CA ALA A 110 4.66 -2.54 16.50
C ALA A 110 4.23 -3.92 16.97
N HIS A 111 2.94 -4.13 17.15
CA HIS A 111 2.40 -5.44 17.51
C HIS A 111 1.69 -6.03 16.29
N PHE A 112 2.07 -7.24 15.91
CA PHE A 112 1.48 -7.99 14.81
C PHE A 112 0.67 -9.16 15.34
N THR A 113 -0.53 -9.33 14.81
CA THR A 113 -1.33 -10.54 15.03
C THR A 113 -1.71 -11.14 13.68
N ILE A 114 -1.52 -12.44 13.55
CA ILE A 114 -1.93 -13.23 12.39
C ILE A 114 -3.04 -14.16 12.82
N ARG A 115 -4.16 -14.11 12.12
CA ARG A 115 -5.30 -15.02 12.29
C ARG A 115 -5.43 -15.88 11.06
N LEU A 116 -5.61 -17.18 11.27
CA LEU A 116 -6.00 -18.07 10.19
C LEU A 116 -7.49 -17.88 9.90
N PRO A 117 -7.94 -17.99 8.64
CA PRO A 117 -9.36 -18.05 8.35
C PRO A 117 -9.98 -19.24 9.08
N GLU A 118 -11.12 -19.01 9.73
CA GLU A 118 -11.94 -20.09 10.28
C GLU A 118 -12.19 -21.11 9.15
N PRO A 119 -12.00 -22.41 9.37
CA PRO A 119 -12.43 -23.39 8.39
C PRO A 119 -13.92 -23.18 8.16
N ASN A 120 -14.31 -22.80 6.94
CA ASN A 120 -15.71 -22.62 6.57
C ASN A 120 -16.54 -23.76 7.16
N SER A 121 -17.39 -23.45 8.14
CA SER A 121 -18.39 -24.36 8.73
C SER A 121 -19.50 -24.73 7.73
N ALA A 122 -19.26 -24.52 6.43
CA ALA A 122 -20.17 -24.82 5.34
C ALA A 122 -20.04 -26.25 4.77
N ALA A 123 -19.29 -27.14 5.43
CA ALA A 123 -19.12 -28.54 5.01
C ALA A 123 -19.49 -29.57 6.10
N GLN A 124 -20.35 -29.21 7.05
CA GLN A 124 -20.99 -30.15 7.99
C GLN A 124 -22.49 -29.89 8.03
N ASN A 125 -23.19 -30.27 6.96
CA ASN A 125 -24.62 -30.59 6.98
C ASN A 125 -24.83 -31.67 5.90
N LEU A 126 -24.45 -32.90 6.25
CA LEU A 126 -25.01 -34.11 5.69
C LEU A 126 -25.52 -34.93 6.88
N ASP A 127 -26.73 -35.44 6.71
CA ASP A 127 -27.72 -35.76 7.75
C ASP A 127 -27.28 -36.59 8.98
N PRO A 128 -27.96 -36.38 10.12
CA PRO A 128 -27.87 -37.20 11.31
C PRO A 128 -28.94 -38.30 11.31
N ASP A 129 -28.66 -39.46 10.72
CA ASP A 129 -29.46 -40.67 10.94
C ASP A 129 -28.57 -41.90 11.11
N ALA A 130 -28.15 -42.13 12.36
CA ALA A 130 -27.82 -43.46 12.86
C ALA A 130 -27.91 -43.44 14.40
N GLU A 131 -29.10 -43.81 14.90
CA GLU A 131 -29.30 -44.25 16.27
C GLU A 131 -28.30 -45.37 16.62
N CYS A 132 -27.66 -45.30 17.79
CA CYS A 132 -27.80 -46.36 18.78
C CYS A 132 -27.41 -45.88 20.17
N SER A 133 -28.43 -45.88 21.03
CA SER A 133 -28.44 -45.80 22.48
C SER A 133 -27.28 -46.48 23.21
N PHE A 134 -26.82 -45.88 24.31
CA PHE A 134 -26.72 -46.53 25.63
C PHE A 134 -26.77 -45.50 26.76
N ARG A 135 -27.50 -45.86 27.83
CA ARG A 135 -27.90 -45.04 28.99
C ARG A 135 -26.90 -45.09 30.16
N ASN A 136 -27.12 -44.13 31.08
CA ASN A 136 -26.78 -44.06 32.52
C ASN A 136 -25.34 -43.67 32.87
N GLY A 137 -25.03 -42.80 33.84
CA GLY A 137 -25.82 -42.07 34.83
C GLY A 137 -24.88 -41.47 35.91
N HIS A 138 -25.43 -40.54 36.71
CA HIS A 138 -24.99 -40.09 38.05
C HIS A 138 -23.94 -38.97 38.25
N ASN A 139 -24.46 -37.79 38.65
CA ASN A 139 -24.29 -37.04 39.91
C ASN A 139 -22.92 -36.68 40.54
N ALA A 140 -22.99 -35.54 41.26
CA ALA A 140 -22.13 -34.98 42.32
C ALA A 140 -20.98 -34.07 41.82
N THR A 141 -21.02 -32.75 42.02
CA THR A 141 -20.91 -31.98 43.28
C THR A 141 -19.68 -32.35 44.11
N GLN A 142 -18.61 -31.55 43.98
CA GLN A 142 -17.76 -31.22 45.13
C GLN A 142 -16.98 -29.93 44.91
N LYS A 143 -17.21 -28.98 45.82
CA LYS A 143 -16.32 -27.87 46.15
C LYS A 143 -15.05 -28.46 46.77
N SER A 144 -13.89 -27.91 46.42
CA SER A 144 -12.77 -27.80 47.36
C SER A 144 -12.13 -26.42 47.22
N GLN A 145 -12.20 -25.68 48.33
CA GLN A 145 -11.38 -24.52 48.61
C GLN A 145 -9.96 -25.01 48.89
N ILE A 146 -8.95 -24.46 48.21
CA ILE A 146 -7.62 -24.27 48.79
C ILE A 146 -7.19 -22.86 48.41
N GLN A 147 -7.04 -22.04 49.44
CA GLN A 147 -6.31 -20.77 49.43
C GLN A 147 -4.82 -21.09 49.30
N ASP A 148 -4.13 -20.47 48.36
CA ASP A 148 -2.74 -20.11 48.61
C ASP A 148 -2.42 -18.80 47.88
N GLU A 149 -2.13 -17.78 48.68
CA GLU A 149 -1.66 -16.47 48.26
C GLU A 149 -0.16 -16.58 47.95
N SER A 150 0.21 -16.61 46.68
CA SER A 150 1.44 -15.98 46.15
C SER A 150 1.49 -16.18 44.63
N ILE A 151 2.23 -15.31 43.94
CA ILE A 151 2.27 -15.13 42.47
C ILE A 151 1.26 -14.07 41.97
N VAL A 152 1.29 -12.94 42.66
CA VAL A 152 1.09 -11.62 42.04
C VAL A 152 2.37 -11.37 41.22
N ASP A 153 2.32 -11.51 39.88
CA ASP A 153 3.20 -10.81 38.89
C ASP A 153 3.24 -11.40 37.45
N LYS A 154 2.37 -12.34 37.05
CA LYS A 154 2.37 -12.85 35.66
C LYS A 154 1.05 -12.78 34.87
N LEU A 155 0.03 -12.08 35.38
CA LEU A 155 -1.29 -12.03 34.73
C LEU A 155 -1.66 -10.68 34.09
N ASN A 156 -0.68 -10.00 33.48
CA ASN A 156 -0.92 -8.84 32.60
C ASN A 156 -0.56 -9.14 31.13
N SER A 157 -0.83 -10.37 30.67
CA SER A 157 -1.00 -10.65 29.23
C SER A 157 -2.41 -10.20 28.84
N THR A 158 -2.47 -8.99 28.30
CA THR A 158 -3.67 -8.20 28.00
C THR A 158 -4.61 -8.92 27.04
N LYS A 159 -5.91 -8.71 27.25
CA LYS A 159 -7.11 -9.19 26.51
C LYS A 159 -7.10 -9.09 24.96
N ALA A 160 -6.02 -8.65 24.31
CA ALA A 160 -5.92 -8.41 22.87
C ALA A 160 -5.63 -9.67 22.03
N ASN A 161 -5.18 -10.77 22.64
CA ASN A 161 -4.61 -11.92 21.91
C ASN A 161 -5.52 -13.15 21.77
N LYS A 162 -6.82 -13.06 22.12
CA LYS A 162 -7.74 -14.19 21.93
C LYS A 162 -7.91 -14.50 20.44
N GLY A 163 -7.40 -15.65 19.99
CA GLY A 163 -7.58 -16.20 18.64
C GLY A 163 -6.48 -15.87 17.62
N ALA A 164 -5.35 -15.29 18.03
CA ALA A 164 -4.20 -15.12 17.12
C ALA A 164 -3.42 -16.44 16.98
N ALA A 165 -3.13 -16.86 15.75
CA ALA A 165 -2.28 -18.01 15.46
C ALA A 165 -0.80 -17.67 15.63
N ILE A 166 -0.41 -16.43 15.28
CA ILE A 166 0.93 -15.87 15.52
C ILE A 166 0.75 -14.47 16.11
N SER A 167 1.54 -14.13 17.11
CA SER A 167 1.64 -12.81 17.74
C SER A 167 3.10 -12.42 17.82
N ALA A 168 3.46 -11.20 17.38
CA ALA A 168 4.85 -10.77 17.38
C ALA A 168 5.00 -9.29 17.73
N THR A 169 6.08 -8.96 18.45
CA THR A 169 6.41 -7.59 18.82
C THR A 169 7.66 -7.11 18.10
N ILE A 170 7.41 -6.15 17.22
CA ILE A 170 8.20 -5.34 16.29
C ILE A 170 9.03 -4.18 16.85
N GLY A 171 10.33 -4.28 17.05
CA GLY A 171 11.19 -3.11 17.32
C GLY A 171 11.57 -2.32 16.06
N LYS A 172 12.30 -1.21 16.23
CA LYS A 172 12.88 -0.47 15.10
C LYS A 172 13.74 -1.37 14.22
N TYR A 173 13.72 -1.16 12.90
CA TYR A 173 14.55 -1.89 11.93
C TYR A 173 14.30 -3.40 11.88
N GLY A 174 13.20 -3.90 12.44
CA GLY A 174 12.82 -5.31 12.40
C GLY A 174 13.36 -6.14 13.55
N VAL A 175 13.83 -5.52 14.64
CA VAL A 175 14.25 -6.26 15.85
C VAL A 175 13.05 -6.99 16.43
N VAL A 176 13.12 -8.32 16.52
CA VAL A 176 12.04 -9.12 17.09
C VAL A 176 12.17 -9.11 18.61
N ASN A 177 11.25 -8.44 19.30
CA ASN A 177 11.22 -8.38 20.77
C ASN A 177 10.50 -9.59 21.38
N SER A 178 9.42 -10.05 20.74
CA SER A 178 8.70 -11.27 21.12
C SER A 178 8.08 -11.93 19.89
N PHE A 179 7.92 -13.25 19.93
CA PHE A 179 7.26 -14.02 18.88
C PHE A 179 6.61 -15.26 19.50
N ASP A 180 5.29 -15.31 19.44
CA ASP A 180 4.45 -16.36 20.01
C ASP A 180 3.61 -17.00 18.90
N HIS A 181 3.39 -18.31 18.98
CA HIS A 181 2.51 -19.02 18.05
C HIS A 181 1.81 -20.21 18.68
N ILE A 182 0.63 -20.58 18.17
CA ILE A 182 -0.19 -21.65 18.74
C ILE A 182 0.44 -23.06 18.61
N TRP A 183 1.35 -23.24 17.66
CA TRP A 183 2.04 -24.53 17.46
C TRP A 183 3.16 -24.82 18.48
N MET A 184 3.46 -23.93 19.43
CA MET A 184 4.47 -24.15 20.49
C MET A 184 4.02 -25.18 21.55
N GLN A 185 2.75 -25.57 21.61
CA GLN A 185 2.21 -26.40 22.71
C GLN A 185 2.28 -27.92 22.47
N GLN A 186 2.95 -28.37 21.39
CA GLN A 186 3.23 -29.79 21.18
C GLN A 186 4.48 -30.18 22.00
N PRO A 187 4.47 -31.26 22.81
CA PRO A 187 5.62 -31.63 23.64
C PRO A 187 6.84 -31.96 22.77
N GLY A 188 7.93 -31.18 22.93
CA GLY A 188 9.18 -31.34 22.19
C GLY A 188 9.61 -30.13 21.34
N PHE A 189 8.79 -29.07 21.23
CA PHE A 189 9.13 -27.87 20.47
C PHE A 189 9.91 -26.85 21.31
N GLN A 190 11.13 -26.54 20.88
CA GLN A 190 11.93 -25.41 21.39
C GLN A 190 11.38 -24.08 20.84
N GLU A 191 11.71 -22.96 21.48
CA GLU A 191 11.31 -21.60 21.05
C GLU A 191 11.70 -21.34 19.58
N LEU A 192 10.73 -21.45 18.66
CA LEU A 192 11.01 -21.38 17.23
C LEU A 192 11.21 -19.93 16.78
N LYS A 193 12.35 -19.65 16.15
CA LYS A 193 12.55 -18.38 15.42
C LYS A 193 11.66 -18.37 14.18
N ILE A 194 11.38 -17.19 13.63
CA ILE A 194 10.52 -17.04 12.44
C ILE A 194 10.90 -17.93 11.24
N ASN A 195 12.20 -18.22 11.06
CA ASN A 195 12.69 -19.09 10.01
C ASN A 195 12.36 -20.57 10.25
N GLU A 196 12.23 -20.98 11.51
CA GLU A 196 11.93 -22.36 11.91
C GLU A 196 10.42 -22.63 11.82
N VAL A 197 9.59 -21.61 12.06
CA VAL A 197 8.15 -21.59 11.73
C VAL A 197 7.93 -21.86 10.23
N LEU A 198 8.76 -21.26 9.38
CA LEU A 198 8.75 -21.48 7.94
C LEU A 198 9.25 -22.87 7.52
N ALA A 199 10.01 -23.56 8.37
CA ALA A 199 10.51 -24.89 8.06
C ALA A 199 9.45 -25.99 8.30
N SER A 200 8.46 -25.76 9.16
CA SER A 200 7.39 -26.73 9.44
C SER A 200 6.40 -26.84 8.26
N PRO A 201 6.21 -28.04 7.69
CA PRO A 201 5.19 -28.29 6.67
C PRO A 201 3.77 -28.00 7.14
N GLU A 202 3.44 -28.30 8.39
CA GLU A 202 2.10 -28.13 8.97
C GLU A 202 1.73 -26.65 9.09
N ILE A 203 2.67 -25.83 9.56
CA ILE A 203 2.49 -24.39 9.67
C ILE A 203 2.36 -23.77 8.28
N ARG A 204 3.24 -24.17 7.33
CA ARG A 204 3.15 -23.73 5.94
C ARG A 204 1.81 -24.08 5.31
N ALA A 205 1.32 -25.30 5.49
CA ALA A 205 0.02 -25.73 4.96
C ALA A 205 -1.14 -24.93 5.55
N SER A 206 -1.04 -24.54 6.83
CA SER A 206 -2.04 -23.70 7.49
C SER A 206 -2.04 -22.27 6.93
N LEU A 207 -0.86 -21.67 6.77
CA LEU A 207 -0.70 -20.32 6.20
C LEU A 207 -1.03 -20.25 4.70
N ALA A 208 -0.82 -21.35 3.96
CA ALA A 208 -1.12 -21.44 2.52
C ALA A 208 -2.63 -21.30 2.21
N LYS A 209 -3.50 -21.53 3.20
CA LYS A 209 -4.95 -21.29 3.11
C LYS A 209 -5.33 -19.80 3.18
N GLY A 210 -4.33 -18.92 3.24
CA GLY A 210 -4.51 -17.50 3.49
C GLY A 210 -4.55 -17.18 4.98
N PHE A 211 -4.41 -15.90 5.31
CA PHE A 211 -4.42 -15.40 6.68
C PHE A 211 -4.77 -13.92 6.71
N ILE A 212 -5.17 -13.42 7.88
CA ILE A 212 -5.37 -11.99 8.12
C ILE A 212 -4.24 -11.52 9.00
N VAL A 213 -3.55 -10.46 8.59
CA VAL A 213 -2.51 -9.80 9.38
C VAL A 213 -2.98 -8.43 9.83
N LYS A 214 -2.88 -8.17 11.12
CA LYS A 214 -3.15 -6.87 11.72
C LYS A 214 -1.89 -6.31 12.35
N LYS A 215 -1.61 -5.04 12.08
CA LYS A 215 -0.51 -4.30 12.70
C LYS A 215 -1.06 -3.17 13.56
N LEU A 216 -0.68 -3.16 14.83
CA LEU A 216 -0.88 -2.06 15.75
C LEU A 216 0.47 -1.34 15.95
N GLN A 217 0.46 -0.02 16.07
CA GLN A 217 1.65 0.77 16.34
C GLN A 217 1.47 1.64 17.58
N LYS A 218 2.56 1.91 18.28
CA LYS A 218 2.62 2.91 19.35
C LYS A 218 3.20 4.23 18.82
N ARG A 219 2.57 5.35 19.18
CA ARG A 219 3.09 6.71 18.96
C ARG A 219 3.12 7.51 20.26
N LYS A 220 4.04 8.47 20.35
CA LYS A 220 4.04 9.44 21.46
C LYS A 220 2.90 10.43 21.27
N LEU A 221 2.15 10.69 22.32
CA LEU A 221 1.20 11.80 22.36
C LEU A 221 1.97 13.12 22.41
N VAL A 222 1.52 14.11 21.62
CA VAL A 222 2.18 15.42 21.53
C VAL A 222 2.08 16.19 22.86
N GLU A 223 1.03 15.93 23.64
CA GLU A 223 0.70 16.70 24.86
C GLU A 223 0.86 15.91 26.17
N SER A 224 1.25 14.63 26.11
CA SER A 224 1.50 13.81 27.31
C SER A 224 2.69 12.87 27.12
N LYS A 225 3.37 12.49 28.20
CA LYS A 225 4.46 11.47 28.19
C LYS A 225 3.97 10.05 27.84
N GLY A 226 2.68 9.87 27.56
CA GLY A 226 2.08 8.57 27.24
C GLY A 226 2.35 8.09 25.82
N LEU A 227 2.26 6.78 25.63
CA LEU A 227 2.20 6.14 24.31
C LEU A 227 0.74 5.80 24.01
N GLU A 228 0.27 6.17 22.82
CA GLU A 228 -1.03 5.76 22.28
C GLU A 228 -0.82 4.62 21.29
N GLU A 229 -1.62 3.56 21.41
CA GLU A 229 -1.66 2.45 20.46
C GLU A 229 -2.80 2.64 19.44
N TYR A 230 -2.52 2.44 18.16
CA TYR A 230 -3.50 2.56 17.08
C TYR A 230 -3.33 1.44 16.06
N ALA A 231 -4.43 1.02 15.43
CA ALA A 231 -4.38 0.08 14.32
C ALA A 231 -3.87 0.79 13.06
N GLU A 232 -2.76 0.32 12.51
CA GLU A 232 -2.21 0.85 11.27
C GLU A 232 -2.90 0.22 10.05
N PHE A 233 -3.01 -1.11 10.03
CA PHE A 233 -3.71 -1.84 8.99
C PHE A 233 -4.23 -3.19 9.48
N GLU A 234 -5.20 -3.71 8.75
CA GLU A 234 -5.65 -5.10 8.79
C GLU A 234 -5.78 -5.55 7.32
N ILE A 235 -4.97 -6.52 6.92
CA ILE A 235 -4.84 -6.98 5.53
C ILE A 235 -5.20 -8.45 5.48
N GLN A 236 -6.14 -8.79 4.60
CA GLN A 236 -6.39 -10.17 4.23
C GLN A 236 -5.39 -10.59 3.15
N VAL A 237 -4.65 -11.65 3.42
CA VAL A 237 -3.72 -12.29 2.50
C VAL A 237 -4.41 -13.55 1.98
N PRO A 238 -4.90 -13.56 0.74
CA PRO A 238 -5.61 -14.72 0.20
C PRO A 238 -4.68 -15.92 -0.04
N PRO A 239 -5.23 -17.13 -0.23
CA PRO A 239 -4.46 -18.29 -0.68
C PRO A 239 -3.66 -17.98 -1.95
N LYS A 240 -2.53 -18.68 -2.14
CA LYS A 240 -1.67 -18.52 -3.33
C LYS A 240 -1.18 -17.09 -3.55
N SER A 241 -0.98 -16.35 -2.44
CA SER A 241 -0.32 -15.05 -2.44
C SER A 241 1.20 -15.20 -2.49
N VAL A 242 1.85 -14.41 -3.33
CA VAL A 242 3.31 -14.37 -3.49
C VAL A 242 3.81 -12.95 -3.29
N LEU A 243 4.94 -12.79 -2.62
CA LEU A 243 5.60 -11.49 -2.46
C LEU A 243 6.55 -11.24 -3.63
N LEU A 244 6.36 -10.15 -4.37
CA LEU A 244 7.31 -9.68 -5.36
C LEU A 244 8.46 -8.92 -4.67
N PHE A 245 9.51 -9.65 -4.30
CA PHE A 245 10.68 -9.08 -3.63
C PHE A 245 11.92 -9.96 -3.80
N PRO A 246 13.08 -9.40 -4.17
CA PRO A 246 14.31 -10.16 -4.35
C PRO A 246 14.92 -10.53 -2.99
N SER A 247 14.49 -11.66 -2.43
CA SER A 247 15.12 -12.30 -1.26
C SER A 247 16.01 -13.47 -1.67
N GLU A 248 16.78 -14.00 -0.72
CA GLU A 248 17.72 -15.13 -0.96
C GLU A 248 17.01 -16.38 -1.50
N ASN A 249 15.81 -16.66 -1.00
CA ASN A 249 15.00 -17.83 -1.38
C ASN A 249 13.95 -17.49 -2.45
N ALA A 250 14.08 -16.37 -3.16
CA ALA A 250 13.12 -15.96 -4.17
C ALA A 250 13.26 -16.77 -5.46
N PHE A 251 12.14 -17.34 -5.92
CA PHE A 251 12.08 -18.07 -7.18
C PHE A 251 11.83 -17.13 -8.36
N THR A 252 12.22 -17.56 -9.55
CA THR A 252 11.85 -16.95 -10.83
C THR A 252 10.72 -17.78 -11.45
N VAL A 253 9.74 -17.12 -12.05
CA VAL A 253 8.75 -17.84 -12.87
C VAL A 253 9.44 -18.20 -14.18
N SER A 254 9.80 -19.47 -14.33
CA SER A 254 10.24 -20.01 -15.61
C SER A 254 9.02 -20.11 -16.52
N GLY A 255 9.07 -19.48 -17.69
CA GLY A 255 7.98 -19.51 -18.67
C GLY A 255 7.48 -20.94 -18.87
N GLY A 256 6.17 -21.14 -18.64
CA GLY A 256 5.62 -22.44 -18.28
C GLY A 256 5.98 -23.57 -19.25
N VAL A 257 6.71 -24.56 -18.75
CA VAL A 257 6.50 -26.02 -18.88
C VAL A 257 7.30 -26.64 -17.73
N ASP A 258 6.62 -27.09 -16.68
CA ASP A 258 7.02 -28.21 -15.81
C ASP A 258 6.04 -28.32 -14.63
N GLY A 259 4.87 -28.92 -14.93
CA GLY A 259 4.12 -29.87 -14.09
C GLY A 259 3.87 -29.59 -12.59
N SER A 260 4.12 -28.40 -12.07
CA SER A 260 3.81 -28.03 -10.69
C SER A 260 2.62 -27.08 -10.69
N ASP A 261 1.55 -27.47 -9.98
CA ASP A 261 0.27 -26.76 -9.84
C ASP A 261 0.36 -25.40 -9.10
N PHE A 262 1.52 -24.72 -9.16
CA PHE A 262 1.75 -23.47 -8.47
C PHE A 262 1.19 -22.29 -9.27
N TYR A 263 -0.14 -22.17 -9.25
CA TYR A 263 -0.84 -21.01 -9.81
C TYR A 263 -0.80 -19.84 -8.82
N ILE A 264 -0.38 -18.66 -9.28
CA ILE A 264 -0.32 -17.45 -8.46
C ILE A 264 -1.63 -16.68 -8.62
N ASN A 265 -2.41 -16.55 -7.54
CA ASN A 265 -3.67 -15.80 -7.57
C ASN A 265 -3.48 -14.35 -7.12
N HIS A 266 -2.49 -14.09 -6.26
CA HIS A 266 -2.28 -12.77 -5.69
C HIS A 266 -0.80 -12.41 -5.62
N LEU A 267 -0.49 -11.15 -5.93
CA LEU A 267 0.84 -10.59 -5.86
C LEU A 267 0.87 -9.47 -4.83
N ILE A 268 1.71 -9.61 -3.81
CA ILE A 268 2.01 -8.56 -2.86
C ILE A 268 3.24 -7.79 -3.33
N VAL A 269 3.16 -6.47 -3.40
CA VAL A 269 4.22 -5.59 -3.93
C VAL A 269 4.55 -4.51 -2.91
N LEU A 270 5.84 -4.23 -2.71
CA LEU A 270 6.31 -3.18 -1.80
C LEU A 270 6.55 -1.88 -2.58
N ASP A 271 5.82 -0.81 -2.27
CA ASP A 271 5.97 0.48 -2.93
C ASP A 271 6.74 1.48 -2.04
N GLY A 272 7.94 1.82 -2.50
CA GLY A 272 8.92 2.61 -1.77
C GLY A 272 10.18 2.83 -2.60
N THR A 273 11.09 3.69 -2.13
CA THR A 273 12.49 3.57 -2.57
C THR A 273 13.03 2.20 -2.15
N TRP A 274 14.08 1.69 -2.81
CA TRP A 274 14.68 0.41 -2.44
C TRP A 274 15.05 0.29 -0.96
N ALA A 275 15.59 1.36 -0.36
CA ALA A 275 15.87 1.40 1.08
C ALA A 275 14.59 1.30 1.92
N LYS A 276 13.51 1.98 1.53
CA LYS A 276 12.20 1.90 2.20
C LYS A 276 11.56 0.52 2.02
N ALA A 277 11.59 -0.05 0.82
CA ALA A 277 11.08 -1.39 0.56
C ALA A 277 11.80 -2.45 1.39
N LYS A 278 13.14 -2.38 1.47
CA LYS A 278 13.94 -3.25 2.34
C LYS A 278 13.61 -3.06 3.82
N ARG A 279 13.41 -1.81 4.26
CA ARG A 279 12.98 -1.51 5.64
C ARG A 279 11.59 -2.06 5.94
N MET A 280 10.61 -1.84 5.05
CA MET A 280 9.26 -2.41 5.16
C MET A 280 9.32 -3.93 5.25
N TYR A 281 10.12 -4.59 4.41
CA TYR A 281 10.32 -6.04 4.47
C TYR A 281 10.85 -6.52 5.84
N ASN A 282 11.82 -5.80 6.41
CA ASN A 282 12.40 -6.16 7.71
C ASN A 282 11.46 -5.87 8.89
N GLU A 283 10.72 -4.77 8.85
CA GLU A 283 9.82 -4.33 9.93
C GLU A 283 8.43 -4.99 9.89
N ASN A 284 8.11 -5.75 8.83
CA ASN A 284 6.87 -6.49 8.68
C ASN A 284 7.18 -7.99 8.49
N PRO A 285 7.53 -8.71 9.57
CA PRO A 285 8.08 -10.06 9.50
C PRO A 285 7.12 -11.10 8.88
N TRP A 286 5.82 -10.85 8.91
CA TRP A 286 4.81 -11.70 8.25
C TRP A 286 5.03 -11.83 6.74
N LEU A 287 5.73 -10.88 6.11
CA LEU A 287 6.11 -10.97 4.70
C LEU A 287 7.04 -12.15 4.41
N ARG A 288 7.82 -12.58 5.41
CA ARG A 288 8.69 -13.76 5.31
C ARG A 288 7.90 -15.06 5.23
N LEU A 289 6.64 -15.05 5.66
CA LEU A 289 5.74 -16.21 5.63
C LEU A 289 5.27 -16.57 4.22
N LEU A 290 5.52 -15.69 3.24
CA LEU A 290 5.09 -15.85 1.87
C LEU A 290 6.20 -16.45 0.98
N PRO A 291 5.84 -17.21 -0.06
CA PRO A 291 6.74 -17.46 -1.17
C PRO A 291 7.19 -16.12 -1.79
N HIS A 292 8.47 -16.03 -2.16
CA HIS A 292 9.03 -14.82 -2.76
C HIS A 292 9.28 -15.07 -4.24
N MET A 293 8.81 -14.16 -5.08
CA MET A 293 9.13 -14.10 -6.50
C MET A 293 10.09 -12.94 -6.76
N LYS A 294 11.08 -13.17 -7.62
CA LYS A 294 11.94 -12.12 -8.18
C LYS A 294 11.78 -12.05 -9.69
N LEU A 295 11.96 -10.85 -10.23
CA LEU A 295 12.06 -10.61 -11.66
C LEU A 295 13.53 -10.68 -12.04
N ASP A 296 13.88 -11.53 -12.99
CA ASP A 296 15.20 -11.58 -13.59
C ASP A 296 15.13 -10.94 -14.97
N LEU A 297 15.29 -9.61 -14.99
CA LEU A 297 15.11 -8.79 -16.18
C LEU A 297 16.34 -7.89 -16.36
N GLU A 298 17.02 -8.02 -17.49
CA GLU A 298 18.17 -7.19 -17.85
C GLU A 298 17.73 -5.89 -18.56
N MET A 299 16.81 -5.15 -17.94
CA MET A 299 16.26 -3.91 -18.50
C MET A 299 16.56 -2.71 -17.61
N MET A 300 16.74 -1.55 -18.25
CA MET A 300 16.79 -0.26 -17.56
C MET A 300 15.37 0.23 -17.29
N SER A 301 15.10 0.62 -16.05
CA SER A 301 13.82 1.22 -15.66
C SER A 301 13.63 2.59 -16.31
N LEU A 302 12.43 2.90 -16.80
CA LEU A 302 11.99 4.23 -17.21
C LEU A 302 12.17 5.27 -16.09
N TYR A 303 12.15 4.80 -14.84
CA TYR A 303 12.32 5.61 -13.65
C TYR A 303 13.77 6.11 -13.43
N SER A 304 14.77 5.46 -14.06
CA SER A 304 16.19 5.82 -13.95
C SER A 304 16.49 7.27 -14.34
N GLU A 305 15.60 7.85 -15.14
CA GLU A 305 15.68 9.19 -15.67
C GLU A 305 15.31 10.30 -14.66
N VAL A 306 14.54 9.96 -13.62
CA VAL A 306 14.04 10.92 -12.62
C VAL A 306 14.38 10.53 -11.19
N ARG A 307 14.73 9.27 -10.93
CA ARG A 307 15.24 8.78 -9.66
C ARG A 307 16.43 7.84 -9.88
N HIS A 308 17.40 7.92 -8.97
CA HIS A 308 18.55 7.02 -8.99
C HIS A 308 18.13 5.58 -8.66
N GLN A 309 18.40 4.66 -9.58
CA GLN A 309 18.20 3.22 -9.38
C GLN A 309 19.53 2.54 -8.97
N PRO A 310 19.52 1.58 -8.04
CA PRO A 310 20.75 0.93 -7.57
C PRO A 310 21.53 0.18 -8.66
N LYS A 311 20.85 -0.53 -9.56
CA LYS A 311 21.45 -1.28 -10.67
C LYS A 311 20.43 -1.59 -11.77
N ILE A 312 20.87 -2.18 -12.88
CA ILE A 312 19.99 -2.71 -13.95
C ILE A 312 19.05 -3.78 -13.35
N GLY A 313 17.81 -3.85 -13.84
CA GLY A 313 16.77 -4.73 -13.30
C GLY A 313 16.04 -4.18 -12.07
N PHE A 314 16.40 -2.98 -11.58
CA PHE A 314 15.73 -2.33 -10.46
C PHE A 314 14.60 -1.44 -10.98
N LEU A 315 13.42 -2.06 -11.07
CA LEU A 315 12.22 -1.48 -11.65
C LEU A 315 11.44 -0.62 -10.66
N SER A 316 10.61 0.29 -11.16
CA SER A 316 9.58 0.95 -10.36
C SER A 316 8.46 -0.02 -9.99
N THR A 317 7.61 0.36 -9.05
CA THR A 317 6.44 -0.43 -8.64
C THR A 317 5.55 -0.83 -9.80
N ILE A 318 5.22 0.11 -10.71
CA ILE A 318 4.33 -0.16 -11.84
C ILE A 318 4.97 -1.07 -12.88
N GLU A 319 6.25 -0.85 -13.21
CA GLU A 319 7.01 -1.74 -14.10
C GLU A 319 7.06 -3.15 -13.52
N SER A 320 7.36 -3.26 -12.22
CA SER A 320 7.43 -4.54 -11.50
C SER A 320 6.09 -5.30 -11.57
N ILE A 321 4.96 -4.61 -11.38
CA ILE A 321 3.62 -5.20 -11.51
C ILE A 321 3.37 -5.67 -12.95
N VAL A 322 3.60 -4.81 -13.94
CA VAL A 322 3.35 -5.13 -15.36
C VAL A 322 4.17 -6.35 -15.80
N TYR A 323 5.47 -6.38 -15.51
CA TYR A 323 6.30 -7.51 -15.91
C TYR A 323 5.99 -8.78 -15.11
N ALA A 324 5.62 -8.67 -13.83
CA ALA A 324 5.19 -9.84 -13.06
C ALA A 324 3.90 -10.45 -13.63
N LEU A 325 2.89 -9.64 -13.94
CA LEU A 325 1.65 -10.11 -14.57
C LEU A 325 1.93 -10.81 -15.90
N LYS A 326 2.82 -10.23 -16.74
CA LYS A 326 3.27 -10.87 -17.98
C LYS A 326 3.96 -12.21 -17.74
N LEU A 327 4.83 -12.33 -16.73
CA LEU A 327 5.51 -13.60 -16.46
C LEU A 327 4.55 -14.67 -15.92
N ILE A 328 3.52 -14.27 -15.16
CA ILE A 328 2.52 -15.17 -14.58
C ILE A 328 1.52 -15.68 -15.64
N GLY A 329 1.41 -15.00 -16.78
CA GLY A 329 0.45 -15.34 -17.83
C GLY A 329 -0.85 -14.55 -17.77
N ASP A 330 -0.97 -13.55 -16.87
CA ASP A 330 -2.11 -12.64 -16.80
C ASP A 330 -1.86 -11.47 -17.77
N HIS A 331 -2.30 -11.65 -19.01
CA HIS A 331 -2.02 -10.76 -20.13
C HIS A 331 -3.28 -10.03 -20.63
N PRO A 332 -3.93 -9.18 -19.83
CA PRO A 332 -5.02 -8.37 -20.34
C PRO A 332 -4.50 -7.46 -21.46
N GLU A 333 -5.25 -7.37 -22.57
CA GLU A 333 -4.96 -6.41 -23.63
C GLU A 333 -4.89 -5.00 -23.05
N GLY A 334 -3.79 -4.29 -23.30
CA GLY A 334 -3.58 -2.94 -22.80
C GLY A 334 -2.71 -2.84 -21.55
N LEU A 335 -2.12 -3.92 -21.04
CA LEU A 335 -1.19 -3.83 -19.90
C LEU A 335 -0.01 -2.87 -20.15
N ASP A 336 0.44 -2.75 -21.40
CA ASP A 336 1.47 -1.79 -21.82
C ASP A 336 1.03 -0.33 -21.73
N ASP A 337 -0.28 -0.04 -21.76
CA ASP A 337 -0.83 1.30 -21.56
C ASP A 337 -0.46 1.87 -20.18
N LEU A 338 -0.29 1.01 -19.17
CA LEU A 338 0.16 1.43 -17.84
C LEU A 338 1.60 1.95 -17.88
N LEU A 339 2.45 1.34 -18.73
CA LEU A 339 3.83 1.80 -18.94
C LEU A 339 3.86 3.09 -19.75
N ASP A 340 3.01 3.23 -20.77
CA ASP A 340 2.89 4.47 -21.56
C ASP A 340 2.45 5.66 -20.67
N VAL A 341 1.44 5.45 -19.82
CA VAL A 341 0.99 6.47 -18.85
C VAL A 341 2.11 6.82 -17.87
N PHE A 342 2.88 5.82 -17.44
CA PHE A 342 4.01 6.03 -16.57
C PHE A 342 5.11 6.85 -17.24
N GLU A 343 5.52 6.50 -18.45
CA GLU A 343 6.49 7.24 -19.26
C GLU A 343 6.05 8.70 -19.44
N SER A 344 4.78 8.92 -19.76
CA SER A 344 4.19 10.25 -19.86
C SER A 344 4.30 11.06 -18.55
N MET A 345 4.07 10.42 -17.40
CA MET A 345 4.26 11.03 -16.08
C MET A 345 5.73 11.40 -15.82
N ILE A 346 6.68 10.56 -16.23
CA ILE A 346 8.13 10.84 -16.13
C ILE A 346 8.49 12.06 -16.99
N GLY A 347 7.97 12.12 -18.21
CA GLY A 347 8.14 13.26 -19.12
C GLY A 347 7.67 14.59 -18.52
N ASP A 348 6.53 14.60 -17.84
CA ASP A 348 6.03 15.81 -17.16
C ASP A 348 6.95 16.28 -16.02
N GLN A 349 7.53 15.33 -15.27
CA GLN A 349 8.43 15.68 -14.17
C GLN A 349 9.75 16.27 -14.67
N ARG A 350 10.28 15.75 -15.79
CA ARG A 350 11.44 16.34 -16.46
C ARG A 350 11.17 17.78 -16.87
N LYS A 351 10.06 18.02 -17.57
CA LYS A 351 9.64 19.37 -17.98
C LYS A 351 9.52 20.32 -16.77
N CYS A 352 8.88 19.88 -15.70
CA CYS A 352 8.75 20.69 -14.48
C CYS A 352 10.12 20.99 -13.81
N LYS A 353 11.06 20.04 -13.84
CA LYS A 353 12.42 20.23 -13.31
C LYS A 353 13.17 21.26 -14.14
N ASP A 354 13.11 21.16 -15.46
CA ASP A 354 13.79 22.08 -16.39
C ASP A 354 13.24 23.51 -16.31
N GLU A 355 11.91 23.66 -16.24
CA GLU A 355 11.26 24.96 -15.99
C GLU A 355 11.76 25.58 -14.69
N ARG A 356 11.87 24.80 -13.61
CA ARG A 356 12.34 25.28 -12.32
C ARG A 356 13.81 25.71 -12.37
N LEU A 357 14.67 24.96 -13.08
CA LEU A 357 16.07 25.32 -13.27
C LEU A 357 16.20 26.62 -14.06
N LYS A 358 15.43 26.79 -15.14
CA LYS A 358 15.40 28.04 -15.92
C LYS A 358 15.00 29.25 -15.08
N ILE A 359 13.96 29.12 -14.25
CA ILE A 359 13.52 30.19 -13.34
C ILE A 359 14.59 30.52 -12.28
N THR A 360 15.31 29.50 -11.80
CA THR A 360 16.34 29.67 -10.76
C THR A 360 17.62 30.29 -11.31
N CYS A 361 17.98 30.03 -12.57
CA CYS A 361 19.13 30.64 -13.24
C CYS A 361 18.87 32.05 -13.79
N GLN A 362 17.61 32.49 -13.84
CA GLN A 362 17.21 33.85 -14.27
C GLN A 362 17.03 34.83 -13.11
N ARG A 363 17.23 34.38 -11.86
CA ARG A 363 17.29 35.19 -10.64
C ARG A 363 18.73 35.22 -10.16
#